data_AF-A0A7M1QWP4-F1
#
_entry.id   AF-A0A7M1QWP4-F1
#
_cell.length_a   1.000
_cell.length_b   1.000
_cell.length_c   1.000
_cell.angle_alpha   90.00
_cell.angle_beta   90.00
_cell.angle_gamma   90.00
#
_symmetry.space_group_name_H-M   'P 1'
#
loop_
_entity.id
_entity.type
_entity.pdbx_description
1 polymer ?
#
loop_
_entity_poly.entity_id
_entity_poly.type
_entity_poly.pdbx_seq_one_letter_code
_entity_poly.pdbx_strand_id
1 'polypeptide(L)'
;MTTAITADIARRINEADDDDYEPAAEGFRSQHDHTMHACGHDAHITIGLGTAKLLAEMKDAWSGTLKIIFQPAEEGVRGGKSIVAKGHCDDVDFMLAQHVDEKSQDGDICAGAGGALATTKMDVNFFGRSAHASGAPEEGRNVVPAVATAILNLCAISRHSHGPSRINVGKVIIDGGRNIIADKVHLEIEVRGETTEINDYMEKRARTVIAAAADMYQLEHEMIRMGESISLDSDRDLMARIDAVATDLGLIPRDPNWMMASGSEDYAFMMDRVQSNGGKATFIRMLTSSPAGHTIASSASRKRYSRPGCASSRAPRLISCRAAKTELVVSGPGYRAHLHAGAARDHWLAHPAVGENCPKTLAKSSMYGTLET
;
A
#
# COMPACT_ATOMS: atom_id res chain seq x y z
N MET A 1 18.87 -19.25 11.19
CA MET A 1 17.50 -18.78 11.44
C MET A 1 17.49 -17.28 11.28
N THR A 2 16.97 -16.82 10.14
CA THR A 2 16.80 -15.41 9.80
C THR A 2 15.33 -15.03 9.88
N THR A 3 14.97 -14.05 10.73
CA THR A 3 13.59 -13.53 10.86
C THR A 3 13.47 -12.11 10.32
N ALA A 4 12.46 -11.82 9.49
CA ALA A 4 12.20 -10.47 8.98
C ALA A 4 10.90 -9.84 9.53
N ILE A 5 10.91 -8.54 9.88
CA ILE A 5 9.71 -7.75 10.28
C ILE A 5 9.53 -6.53 9.35
N THR A 6 8.31 -6.26 8.87
CA THR A 6 7.99 -5.12 7.98
C THR A 6 7.07 -4.04 8.56
N ALA A 7 7.22 -2.80 8.09
CA ALA A 7 6.39 -1.63 8.40
C ALA A 7 6.42 -0.56 7.28
N ASP A 8 5.32 0.19 7.10
CA ASP A 8 5.05 1.02 5.91
C ASP A 8 4.90 2.54 6.17
N ILE A 9 4.63 3.36 5.13
CA ILE A 9 4.61 4.85 5.20
C ILE A 9 3.40 5.46 4.44
N ALA A 10 2.63 6.33 5.15
CA ALA A 10 1.53 7.28 4.83
C ALA A 10 0.75 7.30 3.48
N ARG A 11 -0.53 7.73 3.56
CA ARG A 11 -1.45 8.02 2.42
C ARG A 11 -1.53 9.49 2.04
N ARG A 12 -1.94 9.76 0.79
CA ARG A 12 -2.32 11.11 0.31
C ARG A 12 -3.79 11.44 0.62
N ILE A 13 -4.08 11.79 1.85
CA ILE A 13 -5.42 12.17 2.32
C ILE A 13 -5.29 13.37 3.28
N ASN A 14 -6.28 14.26 3.29
CA ASN A 14 -6.38 15.30 4.31
C ASN A 14 -6.83 14.71 5.64
N GLU A 15 -6.00 14.86 6.66
CA GLU A 15 -6.36 14.56 8.04
C GLU A 15 -7.35 15.60 8.57
N ALA A 16 -8.34 15.16 9.37
CA ALA A 16 -9.32 16.07 9.95
C ALA A 16 -8.66 17.05 10.94
N ASP A 17 -9.18 18.28 10.99
CA ASP A 17 -8.68 19.38 11.82
C ASP A 17 -9.70 19.86 12.86
N ASP A 18 -10.84 19.18 12.99
CA ASP A 18 -11.86 19.48 13.99
C ASP A 18 -11.32 19.32 15.42
N ASP A 19 -11.69 20.21 16.34
CA ASP A 19 -11.22 20.19 17.75
C ASP A 19 -11.61 18.90 18.52
N ASP A 20 -12.60 18.15 18.03
CA ASP A 20 -13.04 16.88 18.61
C ASP A 20 -12.38 15.66 17.93
N TYR A 21 -11.48 15.88 16.97
CA TYR A 21 -10.62 14.86 16.41
C TYR A 21 -9.38 14.71 17.29
N GLU A 22 -9.22 13.55 17.92
CA GLU A 22 -8.19 13.30 18.95
C GLU A 22 -6.77 13.70 18.52
N PRO A 23 -6.27 13.38 17.31
CA PRO A 23 -4.96 13.87 16.86
C PRO A 23 -4.84 15.40 16.78
N ALA A 24 -5.90 16.11 16.42
CA ALA A 24 -5.92 17.57 16.43
C ALA A 24 -5.98 18.11 17.86
N ALA A 25 -6.85 17.55 18.72
CA ALA A 25 -7.02 17.95 20.11
C ALA A 25 -5.76 17.75 20.96
N GLU A 26 -5.02 16.66 20.71
CA GLU A 26 -3.80 16.31 21.42
C GLU A 26 -2.51 16.82 20.74
N GLY A 27 -2.65 17.49 19.59
CA GLY A 27 -1.54 18.18 18.92
C GLY A 27 -0.54 17.26 18.21
N PHE A 28 -0.99 16.09 17.75
CA PHE A 28 -0.16 15.14 16.99
C PHE A 28 -0.68 14.86 15.55
N ARG A 29 -1.64 15.65 15.06
CA ARG A 29 -2.07 15.64 13.66
C ARG A 29 -0.89 15.84 12.70
N SER A 30 -1.00 15.30 11.48
CA SER A 30 -0.10 15.60 10.38
C SER A 30 0.11 17.11 10.17
N GLN A 31 1.39 17.47 10.04
CA GLN A 31 1.87 18.82 9.70
C GLN A 31 2.05 18.99 8.18
N HIS A 32 1.80 17.94 7.41
CA HIS A 32 1.94 17.94 5.95
C HIS A 32 0.57 17.91 5.30
N ASP A 33 0.25 18.98 4.56
CA ASP A 33 -0.99 19.07 3.81
C ASP A 33 -1.15 17.86 2.87
N HIS A 34 -2.38 17.37 2.75
CA HIS A 34 -2.73 16.21 1.93
C HIS A 34 -1.98 14.91 2.27
N THR A 35 -1.43 14.78 3.48
CA THR A 35 -0.73 13.57 3.93
C THR A 35 -1.22 13.13 5.30
N MET A 36 -1.53 11.85 5.47
CA MET A 36 -2.00 11.25 6.73
C MET A 36 -1.56 9.78 6.82
N HIS A 37 -1.16 9.31 8.01
CA HIS A 37 -0.96 7.87 8.29
C HIS A 37 -2.30 7.14 8.51
N ALA A 38 -3.22 7.27 7.55
CA ALA A 38 -4.58 6.74 7.67
C ALA A 38 -4.69 5.19 7.68
N CYS A 39 -3.59 4.48 7.45
CA CYS A 39 -3.52 3.02 7.47
C CYS A 39 -2.70 2.47 8.67
N GLY A 40 -2.33 3.33 9.64
CA GLY A 40 -1.60 2.94 10.86
C GLY A 40 -0.11 2.64 10.65
N HIS A 41 0.44 3.08 9.53
CA HIS A 41 1.84 2.88 9.10
C HIS A 41 2.87 3.47 10.08
N ASP A 42 2.52 4.57 10.75
CA ASP A 42 3.28 5.14 11.87
C ASP A 42 3.32 4.22 13.09
N ALA A 43 2.20 3.58 13.44
CA ALA A 43 2.16 2.55 14.47
C ALA A 43 3.04 1.35 14.10
N HIS A 44 3.00 0.90 12.84
CA HIS A 44 3.83 -0.21 12.36
C HIS A 44 5.33 0.08 12.53
N ILE A 45 5.77 1.28 12.12
CA ILE A 45 7.17 1.69 12.27
C ILE A 45 7.56 1.73 13.74
N THR A 46 6.70 2.29 14.58
CA THR A 46 6.94 2.39 16.03
C THR A 46 7.08 1.02 16.67
N ILE A 47 6.22 0.07 16.31
CA ILE A 47 6.28 -1.33 16.76
C ILE A 47 7.59 -1.97 16.29
N GLY A 48 7.94 -1.84 15.00
CA GLY A 48 9.18 -2.37 14.45
C GLY A 48 10.44 -1.85 15.15
N LEU A 49 10.51 -0.54 15.43
CA LEU A 49 11.60 0.07 16.17
C LEU A 49 11.66 -0.40 17.64
N GLY A 50 10.51 -0.54 18.30
CA GLY A 50 10.41 -1.07 19.65
C GLY A 50 10.90 -2.51 19.74
N THR A 51 10.46 -3.36 18.81
CA THR A 51 10.91 -4.76 18.69
C THR A 51 12.41 -4.84 18.44
N ALA A 52 12.96 -4.00 17.55
CA ALA A 52 14.40 -3.92 17.28
C ALA A 52 15.19 -3.64 18.56
N LYS A 53 14.74 -2.65 19.33
CA LYS A 53 15.38 -2.22 20.57
C LYS A 53 15.36 -3.34 21.61
N LEU A 54 14.20 -3.93 21.89
CA LEU A 54 14.06 -4.97 22.90
C LEU A 54 14.88 -6.22 22.54
N LEU A 55 14.88 -6.66 21.29
CA LEU A 55 15.67 -7.81 20.85
C LEU A 55 17.19 -7.52 20.90
N ALA A 56 17.60 -6.28 20.63
CA ALA A 56 18.99 -5.87 20.79
C ALA A 56 19.43 -5.78 22.26
N GLU A 57 18.53 -5.49 23.19
CA GLU A 57 18.79 -5.51 24.64
C GLU A 57 18.82 -6.95 25.19
N MET A 58 18.18 -7.90 24.51
CA MET A 58 18.05 -9.31 24.91
C MET A 58 18.94 -10.26 24.09
N LYS A 59 20.07 -9.80 23.54
CA LYS A 59 20.91 -10.59 22.63
C LYS A 59 21.34 -11.96 23.17
N ASP A 60 21.60 -12.07 24.47
CA ASP A 60 22.02 -13.34 25.08
C ASP A 60 20.87 -14.35 25.22
N ALA A 61 19.61 -13.92 24.99
CA ALA A 61 18.42 -14.75 25.11
C ALA A 61 17.98 -15.37 23.77
N TRP A 62 18.64 -15.07 22.65
CA TRP A 62 18.32 -15.61 21.33
C TRP A 62 19.55 -15.76 20.43
N SER A 63 19.44 -16.62 19.41
CA SER A 63 20.53 -16.88 18.45
C SER A 63 20.02 -16.78 17.01
N GLY A 64 20.91 -16.41 16.09
CA GLY A 64 20.62 -16.30 14.66
C GLY A 64 20.67 -14.87 14.15
N THR A 65 19.82 -14.55 13.18
CA THR A 65 19.82 -13.26 12.50
C THR A 65 18.42 -12.65 12.51
N LEU A 66 18.32 -11.38 12.91
CA LEU A 66 17.10 -10.60 12.76
C LEU A 66 17.32 -9.53 11.70
N LYS A 67 16.43 -9.50 10.70
CA LYS A 67 16.32 -8.44 9.70
C LYS A 67 15.08 -7.61 9.99
N ILE A 68 15.22 -6.29 9.92
CA ILE A 68 14.06 -5.39 10.03
C ILE A 68 14.00 -4.57 8.75
N ILE A 69 12.87 -4.68 8.06
CA ILE A 69 12.60 -4.13 6.75
C ILE A 69 11.62 -2.98 6.92
N PHE A 70 12.07 -1.75 6.74
CA PHE A 70 11.13 -0.62 6.67
C PHE A 70 10.80 -0.40 5.19
N GLN A 71 9.63 -0.89 4.79
CA GLN A 71 9.19 -0.87 3.41
C GLN A 71 8.64 0.50 3.03
N PRO A 72 9.12 1.13 1.95
CA PRO A 72 8.49 2.31 1.40
C PRO A 72 7.40 1.95 0.38
N ALA A 73 6.40 2.81 0.25
CA ALA A 73 5.45 2.84 -0.88
C ALA A 73 4.49 1.63 -1.03
N GLU A 74 4.10 1.01 0.08
CA GLU A 74 3.05 -0.03 0.16
C GLU A 74 1.71 0.42 -0.46
N GLU A 75 1.28 1.66 -0.20
CA GLU A 75 -0.05 2.13 -0.63
C GLU A 75 -0.27 2.08 -2.14
N GLY A 76 0.84 2.24 -2.87
CA GLY A 76 0.88 2.12 -4.33
C GLY A 76 1.05 0.69 -4.82
N VAL A 77 1.33 -0.25 -3.92
CA VAL A 77 1.82 -1.63 -4.10
C VAL A 77 3.05 -1.66 -5.00
N ARG A 78 4.12 -1.00 -4.54
CA ARG A 78 5.36 -0.73 -5.30
C ARG A 78 6.64 -1.04 -4.52
N GLY A 79 6.54 -1.14 -3.20
CA GLY A 79 7.65 -1.35 -2.28
C GLY A 79 8.15 -2.77 -2.35
N GLY A 80 7.27 -3.72 -2.02
CA GLY A 80 7.63 -5.12 -1.76
C GLY A 80 8.38 -5.77 -2.91
N LYS A 81 7.89 -5.58 -4.14
CA LYS A 81 8.56 -6.10 -5.35
C LYS A 81 9.98 -5.55 -5.51
N SER A 82 10.23 -4.29 -5.16
CA SER A 82 11.56 -3.67 -5.23
C SER A 82 12.51 -4.29 -4.18
N ILE A 83 11.99 -4.60 -2.98
CA ILE A 83 12.76 -5.25 -1.89
C ILE A 83 13.17 -6.66 -2.31
N VAL A 84 12.22 -7.45 -2.82
CA VAL A 84 12.47 -8.80 -3.32
C VAL A 84 13.46 -8.82 -4.48
N ALA A 85 13.32 -7.89 -5.43
CA ALA A 85 14.24 -7.81 -6.58
C ALA A 85 15.69 -7.48 -6.18
N LYS A 86 15.91 -6.93 -4.98
CA LYS A 86 17.26 -6.68 -4.42
C LYS A 86 17.80 -7.85 -3.60
N GLY A 87 17.05 -8.94 -3.48
CA GLY A 87 17.47 -10.16 -2.78
C GLY A 87 17.41 -10.06 -1.26
N HIS A 88 16.74 -9.05 -0.71
CA HIS A 88 16.67 -8.85 0.76
C HIS A 88 15.91 -9.96 1.51
N CYS A 89 15.13 -10.78 0.77
CA CYS A 89 14.34 -11.89 1.30
C CYS A 89 14.94 -13.27 0.97
N ASP A 90 16.07 -13.34 0.25
CA ASP A 90 16.52 -14.62 -0.33
C ASP A 90 17.05 -15.62 0.71
N ASP A 91 17.55 -15.12 1.84
CA ASP A 91 18.17 -15.85 2.96
C ASP A 91 17.31 -15.81 4.24
N VAL A 92 16.02 -15.50 4.10
CA VAL A 92 15.07 -15.41 5.23
C VAL A 92 14.38 -16.76 5.44
N ASP A 93 14.48 -17.32 6.65
CA ASP A 93 13.84 -18.59 7.02
C ASP A 93 12.39 -18.36 7.49
N PHE A 94 12.16 -17.27 8.22
CA PHE A 94 10.85 -16.89 8.76
C PHE A 94 10.56 -15.42 8.49
N MET A 95 9.40 -15.10 7.90
CA MET A 95 9.02 -13.72 7.61
C MET A 95 7.69 -13.37 8.29
N LEU A 96 7.69 -12.28 9.04
CA LEU A 96 6.54 -11.79 9.78
C LEU A 96 6.23 -10.37 9.33
N ALA A 97 4.99 -10.12 8.98
CA ALA A 97 4.45 -8.77 8.87
C ALA A 97 3.33 -8.61 9.89
N GLN A 98 3.03 -7.37 10.25
CA GLN A 98 1.85 -7.06 11.03
C GLN A 98 1.09 -5.89 10.39
N HIS A 99 -0.22 -5.86 10.59
CA HIS A 99 -1.04 -4.70 10.30
C HIS A 99 -1.99 -4.44 11.47
N VAL A 100 -2.04 -3.18 11.93
CA VAL A 100 -3.05 -2.73 12.89
C VAL A 100 -4.41 -2.57 12.19
N ASP A 101 -5.44 -3.16 12.76
CA ASP A 101 -6.76 -3.23 12.15
C ASP A 101 -7.86 -2.87 13.12
N GLU A 102 -8.95 -2.32 12.59
CA GLU A 102 -10.14 -2.04 13.38
C GLU A 102 -10.81 -3.36 13.84
N LYS A 103 -11.09 -3.43 15.14
CA LYS A 103 -11.75 -4.55 15.80
C LYS A 103 -13.22 -4.61 15.36
N SER A 104 -13.47 -5.32 14.27
CA SER A 104 -14.84 -5.58 13.77
C SER A 104 -15.56 -6.70 14.52
N GLN A 105 -14.84 -7.51 15.31
CA GLN A 105 -15.34 -8.70 16.00
C GLN A 105 -14.50 -9.01 17.26
N ASP A 106 -14.95 -9.94 18.11
CA ASP A 106 -14.22 -10.35 19.32
C ASP A 106 -12.85 -10.99 18.99
N GLY A 107 -11.82 -10.68 19.76
CA GLY A 107 -10.44 -11.13 19.54
C GLY A 107 -9.43 -9.97 19.50
N ASP A 108 -8.15 -10.29 19.71
CA ASP A 108 -7.07 -9.30 19.80
C ASP A 108 -6.05 -9.45 18.67
N ILE A 109 -5.95 -10.63 18.07
CA ILE A 109 -4.97 -10.95 17.03
C ILE A 109 -5.51 -12.01 16.06
N CYS A 110 -5.20 -11.87 14.77
CA CYS A 110 -5.25 -12.97 13.81
C CYS A 110 -3.81 -13.31 13.41
N ALA A 111 -3.38 -14.56 13.64
CA ALA A 111 -2.00 -14.99 13.40
C ALA A 111 -1.57 -15.04 11.93
N GLY A 112 -2.53 -14.94 11.02
CA GLY A 112 -2.29 -14.93 9.59
C GLY A 112 -3.42 -14.26 8.83
N ALA A 113 -3.23 -14.18 7.52
CA ALA A 113 -4.25 -13.77 6.59
C ALA A 113 -4.11 -14.56 5.29
N GLY A 114 -5.21 -14.66 4.56
CA GLY A 114 -5.15 -14.94 3.14
C GLY A 114 -6.38 -14.42 2.44
N GLY A 115 -6.32 -14.44 1.11
CA GLY A 115 -7.34 -13.83 0.28
C GLY A 115 -7.24 -12.30 0.16
N ALA A 116 -6.12 -11.69 0.58
CA ALA A 116 -5.82 -10.32 0.17
C ALA A 116 -5.82 -10.27 -1.37
N LEU A 117 -6.57 -9.32 -1.93
CA LEU A 117 -6.82 -9.28 -3.36
C LEU A 117 -5.51 -9.00 -4.09
N ALA A 118 -5.16 -9.85 -5.06
CA ALA A 118 -4.18 -9.49 -6.06
C ALA A 118 -4.69 -8.27 -6.86
N THR A 119 -3.79 -7.38 -7.27
CA THR A 119 -4.15 -6.14 -7.96
C THR A 119 -3.11 -5.76 -9.01
N THR A 120 -3.56 -5.12 -10.09
CA THR A 120 -2.70 -4.42 -11.03
C THR A 120 -3.23 -3.01 -11.24
N LYS A 121 -2.40 -2.00 -10.98
CA LYS A 121 -2.65 -0.57 -11.25
C LYS A 121 -1.95 -0.16 -12.54
N MET A 122 -2.65 0.52 -13.44
CA MET A 122 -2.11 0.96 -14.73
C MET A 122 -2.53 2.37 -15.08
N ASP A 123 -1.59 3.10 -15.66
CA ASP A 123 -1.88 4.31 -16.42
C ASP A 123 -2.05 3.92 -17.89
N VAL A 124 -3.05 4.51 -18.55
CA VAL A 124 -3.34 4.29 -19.97
C VAL A 124 -3.40 5.64 -20.68
N ASN A 125 -2.59 5.80 -21.72
CA ASN A 125 -2.60 6.97 -22.57
C ASN A 125 -3.09 6.59 -23.97
N PHE A 126 -4.05 7.33 -24.54
CA PHE A 126 -4.34 7.27 -25.97
C PHE A 126 -3.85 8.55 -26.66
N PHE A 127 -3.28 8.40 -27.85
CA PHE A 127 -2.76 9.48 -28.67
C PHE A 127 -3.42 9.46 -30.05
N GLY A 128 -4.04 10.58 -30.38
CA GLY A 128 -4.73 10.84 -31.63
C GLY A 128 -4.13 12.04 -32.36
N ARG A 129 -4.99 12.80 -33.04
CA ARG A 129 -4.58 13.96 -33.84
C ARG A 129 -5.64 15.04 -33.76
N SER A 130 -5.21 16.25 -33.39
CA SER A 130 -6.10 17.39 -33.28
C SER A 130 -6.47 17.94 -34.66
N ALA A 131 -7.69 18.45 -34.78
CA ALA A 131 -8.20 19.13 -35.97
C ALA A 131 -9.42 19.98 -35.60
N HIS A 132 -9.80 20.91 -36.47
CA HIS A 132 -11.04 21.68 -36.30
C HIS A 132 -12.24 20.78 -36.56
N ALA A 133 -13.14 20.64 -35.58
CA ALA A 133 -14.23 19.68 -35.62
C ALA A 133 -15.20 19.86 -36.81
N SER A 134 -15.31 21.08 -37.35
CA SER A 134 -16.13 21.37 -38.53
C SER A 134 -15.32 21.53 -39.82
N GLY A 135 -14.05 21.93 -39.72
CA GLY A 135 -13.30 22.45 -40.87
C GLY A 135 -12.54 21.37 -41.62
N ALA A 136 -12.05 20.37 -40.88
CA ALA A 136 -11.33 19.22 -41.42
C ALA A 136 -11.50 18.00 -40.48
N PRO A 137 -12.74 17.57 -40.19
CA PRO A 137 -12.98 16.45 -39.28
C PRO A 137 -12.27 15.15 -39.67
N GLU A 138 -12.07 14.91 -40.97
CA GLU A 138 -11.39 13.75 -41.54
C GLU A 138 -9.89 13.67 -41.21
N GLU A 139 -9.26 14.80 -40.93
CA GLU A 139 -7.85 14.89 -40.54
C GLU A 139 -7.65 14.51 -39.07
N GLY A 140 -8.69 14.61 -38.25
CA GLY A 140 -8.61 14.32 -36.82
C GLY A 140 -8.60 12.83 -36.49
N ARG A 141 -8.04 12.50 -35.33
CA ARG A 141 -8.20 11.20 -34.67
C ARG A 141 -8.65 11.47 -33.24
N ASN A 142 -9.97 11.45 -33.05
CA ASN A 142 -10.57 11.81 -31.77
C ASN A 142 -10.38 10.70 -30.74
N VAL A 143 -9.76 11.03 -29.60
CA VAL A 143 -9.56 10.06 -28.51
C VAL A 143 -10.84 9.77 -27.73
N VAL A 144 -11.82 10.67 -27.72
CA VAL A 144 -13.02 10.56 -26.87
C VAL A 144 -13.85 9.29 -27.18
N PRO A 145 -14.16 8.96 -28.45
CA PRO A 145 -14.86 7.72 -28.77
C PRO A 145 -14.10 6.44 -28.34
N ALA A 146 -12.77 6.44 -28.45
CA ALA A 146 -11.94 5.31 -28.01
C ALA A 146 -11.99 5.13 -26.49
N VAL A 147 -11.93 6.23 -25.73
CA VAL A 147 -12.05 6.22 -24.27
C VAL A 147 -13.42 5.70 -23.83
N ALA A 148 -14.50 6.19 -24.44
CA ALA A 148 -15.85 5.72 -24.14
C ALA A 148 -15.98 4.21 -24.40
N THR A 149 -15.45 3.75 -25.53
CA THR A 149 -15.43 2.34 -25.92
C THR A 149 -14.60 1.50 -24.95
N ALA A 150 -13.42 1.97 -24.56
CA ALA A 150 -12.55 1.31 -23.60
C ALA A 150 -13.25 1.18 -22.24
N ILE A 151 -13.78 2.27 -21.68
CA ILE A 151 -14.40 2.28 -20.35
C ILE A 151 -15.58 1.32 -20.28
N LEU A 152 -16.49 1.38 -21.26
CA LEU A 152 -17.66 0.49 -21.27
C LEU A 152 -17.25 -0.98 -21.36
N ASN A 153 -16.28 -1.30 -22.22
CA ASN A 153 -15.83 -2.69 -22.40
C ASN A 153 -14.95 -3.19 -21.24
N LEU A 154 -14.20 -2.31 -20.57
CA LEU A 154 -13.46 -2.63 -19.35
C LEU A 154 -14.43 -3.05 -18.25
N CYS A 155 -15.49 -2.26 -18.03
CA CYS A 155 -16.55 -2.59 -17.08
C CYS A 155 -17.34 -3.86 -17.49
N ALA A 156 -17.38 -4.19 -18.78
CA ALA A 156 -18.04 -5.39 -19.30
C ALA A 156 -17.18 -6.66 -19.27
N ILE A 157 -15.91 -6.62 -18.82
CA ILE A 157 -15.10 -7.83 -18.65
C ILE A 157 -15.83 -8.80 -17.73
N SER A 158 -16.07 -10.03 -18.21
CA SER A 158 -16.75 -11.06 -17.45
C SER A 158 -16.03 -11.34 -16.13
N ARG A 159 -16.79 -11.57 -15.07
CA ARG A 159 -16.20 -11.98 -13.79
C ARG A 159 -15.68 -13.41 -13.90
N HIS A 160 -14.60 -13.70 -13.17
CA HIS A 160 -14.01 -15.04 -13.14
C HIS A 160 -14.88 -16.03 -12.35
N SER A 161 -14.95 -17.30 -12.79
CA SER A 161 -15.77 -18.33 -12.14
C SER A 161 -15.19 -18.83 -10.82
N HIS A 162 -13.86 -18.81 -10.68
CA HIS A 162 -13.16 -19.32 -9.49
C HIS A 162 -13.09 -18.32 -8.33
N GLY A 163 -13.62 -17.11 -8.48
CA GLY A 163 -13.63 -16.14 -7.39
C GLY A 163 -13.95 -14.70 -7.80
N PRO A 164 -14.15 -13.81 -6.81
CA PRO A 164 -14.38 -12.40 -7.04
C PRO A 164 -13.26 -11.72 -7.84
N SER A 165 -13.66 -10.85 -8.75
CA SER A 165 -12.78 -9.95 -9.50
C SER A 165 -13.37 -8.55 -9.56
N ARG A 166 -12.52 -7.53 -9.69
CA ARG A 166 -12.92 -6.12 -9.78
C ARG A 166 -12.18 -5.43 -10.91
N ILE A 167 -12.78 -4.36 -11.41
CA ILE A 167 -12.13 -3.39 -12.30
C ILE A 167 -12.68 -2.01 -11.96
N ASN A 168 -11.81 -1.01 -12.00
CA ASN A 168 -12.18 0.37 -11.79
C ASN A 168 -11.39 1.28 -12.73
N VAL A 169 -12.09 2.24 -13.34
CA VAL A 169 -11.47 3.38 -14.03
C VAL A 169 -11.60 4.56 -13.08
N GLY A 170 -10.56 4.81 -12.30
CA GLY A 170 -10.60 5.77 -11.20
C GLY A 170 -10.46 7.21 -11.66
N LYS A 171 -9.84 7.44 -12.83
CA LYS A 171 -9.57 8.78 -13.34
C LYS A 171 -9.53 8.81 -14.85
N VAL A 172 -10.03 9.90 -15.42
CA VAL A 172 -9.95 10.22 -16.85
C VAL A 172 -9.66 11.71 -16.96
N ILE A 173 -8.58 12.08 -17.64
CA ILE A 173 -8.23 13.48 -17.95
C ILE A 173 -8.17 13.63 -19.46
N ILE A 174 -9.00 14.52 -19.99
CA ILE A 174 -9.02 14.92 -21.40
C ILE A 174 -9.05 16.45 -21.43
N ASP A 175 -8.05 17.05 -22.05
CA ASP A 175 -8.01 18.48 -22.32
C ASP A 175 -8.55 18.76 -23.74
N GLY A 176 -9.15 19.94 -23.96
CA GLY A 176 -9.67 20.31 -25.27
C GLY A 176 -10.73 21.40 -25.25
N GLY A 177 -11.32 21.66 -26.42
CA GLY A 177 -12.38 22.67 -26.62
C GLY A 177 -13.54 22.11 -27.45
N ARG A 178 -14.74 22.70 -27.33
CA ARG A 178 -15.97 22.20 -27.98
C ARG A 178 -15.85 22.01 -29.50
N ASN A 179 -15.01 22.81 -30.16
CA ASN A 179 -14.79 22.81 -31.60
C ASN A 179 -13.44 22.20 -32.02
N ILE A 180 -12.72 21.55 -31.09
CA ILE A 180 -11.41 20.94 -31.32
C ILE A 180 -11.53 19.44 -31.11
N ILE A 181 -11.06 18.65 -32.08
CA ILE A 181 -10.93 17.21 -31.90
C ILE A 181 -9.84 16.94 -30.86
N ALA A 182 -10.19 16.27 -29.76
CA ALA A 182 -9.27 15.92 -28.70
C ALA A 182 -8.30 14.82 -29.17
N ASP A 183 -7.02 15.01 -28.87
CA ASP A 183 -5.92 14.20 -29.39
C ASP A 183 -5.12 13.47 -28.30
N LYS A 184 -5.43 13.71 -27.03
CA LYS A 184 -4.77 13.04 -25.92
C LYS A 184 -5.72 12.81 -24.75
N VAL A 185 -5.53 11.68 -24.08
CA VAL A 185 -6.22 11.31 -22.86
C VAL A 185 -5.30 10.51 -21.97
N HIS A 186 -5.47 10.68 -20.66
CA HIS A 186 -4.84 9.87 -19.63
C HIS A 186 -5.92 9.24 -18.75
N LEU A 187 -5.81 7.93 -18.51
CA LEU A 187 -6.66 7.16 -17.60
C LEU A 187 -5.81 6.52 -16.51
N GLU A 188 -6.32 6.50 -15.28
CA GLU A 188 -5.79 5.68 -14.19
C GLU A 188 -6.80 4.56 -13.90
N ILE A 189 -6.37 3.31 -14.05
CA ILE A 189 -7.22 2.13 -13.88
C ILE A 189 -6.60 1.14 -12.89
N GLU A 190 -7.45 0.33 -12.25
CA GLU A 190 -7.01 -0.85 -11.52
C GLU A 190 -7.90 -2.06 -11.80
N VAL A 191 -7.29 -3.24 -11.77
CA VAL A 191 -7.99 -4.53 -11.72
C VAL A 191 -7.62 -5.25 -10.43
N ARG A 192 -8.54 -6.07 -9.93
CA ARG A 192 -8.29 -6.95 -8.79
C ARG A 192 -8.84 -8.35 -9.00
N GLY A 193 -8.21 -9.33 -8.38
CA GLY A 193 -8.69 -10.71 -8.28
C GLY A 193 -8.49 -11.26 -6.87
N GLU A 194 -9.37 -12.15 -6.44
CA GLU A 194 -9.20 -12.86 -5.15
C GLU A 194 -7.90 -13.67 -5.11
N THR A 195 -7.49 -14.21 -6.26
CA THR A 195 -6.20 -14.86 -6.46
C THR A 195 -5.38 -14.14 -7.52
N THR A 196 -4.07 -14.38 -7.52
CA THR A 196 -3.16 -13.89 -8.57
C THR A 196 -3.64 -14.31 -9.97
N GLU A 197 -4.09 -15.56 -10.15
CA GLU A 197 -4.63 -16.06 -11.43
C GLU A 197 -5.85 -15.24 -11.91
N ILE A 198 -6.77 -14.92 -11.00
CA ILE A 198 -7.96 -14.13 -11.32
C ILE A 198 -7.56 -12.69 -11.71
N ASN A 199 -6.58 -12.10 -11.02
CA ASN A 199 -6.07 -10.78 -11.37
C ASN A 199 -5.37 -10.78 -12.74
N ASP A 200 -4.57 -11.81 -13.03
CA ASP A 200 -3.89 -11.96 -14.32
C ASP A 200 -4.88 -12.10 -15.48
N TYR A 201 -5.97 -12.86 -15.27
CA TYR A 201 -7.09 -12.90 -16.21
C TYR A 201 -7.64 -11.50 -16.46
N MET A 202 -7.96 -10.77 -15.39
CA MET A 202 -8.54 -9.43 -15.49
C MET A 202 -7.60 -8.45 -16.20
N GLU A 203 -6.31 -8.47 -15.86
CA GLU A 203 -5.30 -7.62 -16.46
C GLU A 203 -5.15 -7.91 -17.95
N LYS A 204 -5.04 -9.20 -18.32
CA LYS A 204 -4.93 -9.63 -19.72
C LYS A 204 -6.13 -9.14 -20.54
N ARG A 205 -7.34 -9.32 -20.01
CA ARG A 205 -8.57 -8.84 -20.67
C ARG A 205 -8.61 -7.32 -20.78
N ALA A 206 -8.21 -6.60 -19.73
CA ALA A 206 -8.15 -5.15 -19.75
C ALA A 206 -7.21 -4.63 -20.84
N ARG A 207 -6.00 -5.20 -20.94
CA ARG A 207 -5.03 -4.86 -22.00
C ARG A 207 -5.59 -5.12 -23.39
N THR A 208 -6.27 -6.25 -23.61
CA THR A 208 -6.93 -6.55 -24.88
C THR A 208 -8.01 -5.52 -25.22
N VAL A 209 -8.86 -5.16 -24.26
CA VAL A 209 -9.92 -4.16 -24.46
C VAL A 209 -9.34 -2.79 -24.83
N ILE A 210 -8.30 -2.35 -24.11
CA ILE A 210 -7.64 -1.06 -24.34
C ILE A 210 -7.02 -1.01 -25.74
N ALA A 211 -6.26 -2.04 -26.11
CA ALA A 211 -5.62 -2.11 -27.43
C ALA A 211 -6.68 -2.14 -28.56
N ALA A 212 -7.71 -2.97 -28.43
CA ALA A 212 -8.79 -3.04 -29.42
C ALA A 212 -9.56 -1.72 -29.55
N ALA A 213 -9.80 -1.02 -28.44
CA ALA A 213 -10.41 0.31 -28.48
C ALA A 213 -9.51 1.33 -29.19
N ALA A 214 -8.19 1.32 -28.96
CA ALA A 214 -7.26 2.15 -29.73
C ALA A 214 -7.32 1.84 -31.23
N ASP A 215 -7.26 0.56 -31.58
CA ASP A 215 -7.25 0.09 -32.98
C ASP A 215 -8.54 0.49 -33.73
N MET A 216 -9.72 0.36 -33.09
CA MET A 216 -11.00 0.75 -33.67
C MET A 216 -11.05 2.21 -34.13
N TYR A 217 -10.30 3.09 -33.46
CA TYR A 217 -10.26 4.52 -33.75
C TYR A 217 -8.91 4.99 -34.31
N GLN A 218 -8.04 4.04 -34.71
CA GLN A 218 -6.73 4.30 -35.31
C GLN A 218 -5.84 5.19 -34.43
N LEU A 219 -5.76 4.87 -33.14
CA LEU A 219 -4.98 5.61 -32.15
C LEU A 219 -3.73 4.83 -31.74
N GLU A 220 -2.67 5.57 -31.46
CA GLU A 220 -1.55 5.03 -30.68
C GLU A 220 -1.95 4.96 -29.21
N HIS A 221 -1.35 4.03 -28.46
CA HIS A 221 -1.62 3.90 -27.04
C HIS A 221 -0.40 3.42 -26.27
N GLU A 222 -0.38 3.76 -24.98
CA GLU A 222 0.63 3.33 -24.02
C GLU A 222 -0.07 2.83 -22.75
N MET A 223 0.43 1.74 -22.18
CA MET A 223 -0.04 1.18 -20.92
C MET A 223 1.14 1.01 -19.97
N ILE A 224 1.17 1.78 -18.88
CA ILE A 224 2.27 1.79 -17.91
C ILE A 224 1.79 1.12 -16.63
N ARG A 225 2.50 0.10 -16.14
CA ARG A 225 2.20 -0.50 -14.83
C ARG A 225 2.68 0.44 -13.73
N MET A 226 1.77 0.83 -12.84
CA MET A 226 2.04 1.78 -11.76
C MET A 226 2.23 1.11 -10.41
N GLY A 227 1.69 -0.10 -10.24
CA GLY A 227 1.83 -0.90 -9.02
C GLY A 227 1.11 -2.24 -9.19
N GLU A 228 1.49 -3.22 -8.39
CA GLU A 228 0.87 -4.53 -8.39
C GLU A 228 1.05 -5.23 -7.05
N SER A 229 0.16 -6.16 -6.73
CA SER A 229 0.38 -7.15 -5.68
C SER A 229 -0.23 -8.49 -6.07
N ILE A 230 0.27 -9.56 -5.47
CA ILE A 230 -0.23 -10.93 -5.57
C ILE A 230 -1.08 -11.28 -4.35
N SER A 231 -1.80 -12.40 -4.41
CA SER A 231 -2.56 -12.87 -3.26
C SER A 231 -1.64 -13.36 -2.14
N LEU A 232 -1.99 -13.06 -0.88
CA LEU A 232 -1.31 -13.60 0.29
C LEU A 232 -1.87 -14.95 0.73
N ASP A 233 -1.00 -15.82 1.22
CA ASP A 233 -1.34 -17.08 1.87
C ASP A 233 -0.38 -17.39 3.03
N SER A 234 -0.77 -17.01 4.25
CA SER A 234 0.02 -17.25 5.46
C SER A 234 0.29 -18.74 5.73
N ASP A 235 1.52 -19.10 6.11
CA ASP A 235 1.89 -20.46 6.50
C ASP A 235 1.12 -20.93 7.75
N ARG A 236 0.44 -22.08 7.63
CA ARG A 236 -0.47 -22.59 8.68
C ARG A 236 0.25 -23.03 9.95
N ASP A 237 1.46 -23.58 9.85
CA ASP A 237 2.22 -24.01 11.03
C ASP A 237 2.76 -22.80 11.80
N LEU A 238 3.24 -21.79 11.07
CA LEU A 238 3.71 -20.54 11.67
C LEU A 238 2.56 -19.78 12.34
N MET A 239 1.38 -19.79 11.73
CA MET A 239 0.17 -19.25 12.35
C MET A 239 -0.15 -19.95 13.68
N ALA A 240 -0.21 -21.29 13.68
CA ALA A 240 -0.50 -22.05 14.90
C ALA A 240 0.49 -21.75 16.04
N ARG A 241 1.76 -21.52 15.70
CA ARG A 241 2.78 -21.09 16.66
C ARG A 241 2.50 -19.69 17.22
N ILE A 242 2.08 -18.76 16.38
CA ILE A 242 1.73 -17.40 16.81
C ILE A 242 0.48 -17.41 17.69
N ASP A 243 -0.54 -18.22 17.37
CA ASP A 243 -1.74 -18.35 18.19
C ASP A 243 -1.41 -18.91 19.59
N ALA A 244 -0.50 -19.89 19.67
CA ALA A 244 -0.01 -20.41 20.95
C ALA A 244 0.70 -19.33 21.77
N VAL A 245 1.63 -18.58 21.16
CA VAL A 245 2.33 -17.47 21.83
C VAL A 245 1.35 -16.37 22.27
N ALA A 246 0.37 -16.02 21.43
CA ALA A 246 -0.65 -15.05 21.78
C ALA A 246 -1.48 -15.50 23.00
N THR A 247 -1.87 -16.77 23.03
CA THR A 247 -2.61 -17.35 24.17
C THR A 247 -1.79 -17.30 25.45
N ASP A 248 -0.50 -17.64 25.41
CA ASP A 248 0.41 -17.59 26.56
C ASP A 248 0.57 -16.16 27.10
N LEU A 249 0.46 -15.15 26.22
CA LEU A 249 0.47 -13.73 26.57
C LEU A 249 -0.90 -13.22 27.07
N GLY A 250 -1.92 -14.08 27.12
CA GLY A 250 -3.28 -13.72 27.53
C GLY A 250 -4.08 -12.96 26.47
N LEU A 251 -3.62 -12.95 25.22
CA LEU A 251 -4.37 -12.41 24.08
C LEU A 251 -5.37 -13.45 23.57
N ILE A 252 -6.45 -13.00 22.95
CA ILE A 252 -7.46 -13.88 22.34
C ILE A 252 -7.16 -14.03 20.84
N PRO A 253 -6.60 -15.18 20.39
CA PRO A 253 -6.37 -15.41 18.98
C PRO A 253 -7.69 -15.64 18.25
N ARG A 254 -7.70 -15.31 16.97
CA ARG A 254 -8.86 -15.42 16.12
C ARG A 254 -8.51 -16.09 14.80
N ASP A 255 -9.40 -16.97 14.35
CA ASP A 255 -9.30 -17.56 13.02
C ASP A 255 -9.32 -16.47 11.94
N PRO A 256 -8.36 -16.50 11.01
CA PRO A 256 -8.40 -15.63 9.85
C PRO A 256 -9.65 -15.92 9.03
N ASN A 257 -10.45 -14.88 8.81
CA ASN A 257 -11.51 -14.96 7.82
C ASN A 257 -10.87 -14.83 6.42
N TRP A 258 -10.45 -15.98 5.86
CA TRP A 258 -9.83 -16.12 4.54
C TRP A 258 -10.66 -15.51 3.39
N MET A 259 -11.93 -15.22 3.61
CA MET A 259 -12.89 -14.78 2.58
C MET A 259 -13.23 -13.28 2.64
N MET A 260 -12.59 -12.49 3.51
CA MET A 260 -13.00 -11.09 3.75
C MET A 260 -11.89 -10.04 3.71
N ALA A 261 -10.72 -10.33 3.15
CA ALA A 261 -9.73 -9.28 2.91
C ALA A 261 -10.19 -8.39 1.75
N SER A 262 -10.58 -7.15 2.06
CA SER A 262 -11.04 -6.14 1.09
C SER A 262 -9.90 -5.32 0.47
N GLY A 263 -8.66 -5.54 0.93
CA GLY A 263 -7.46 -4.80 0.52
C GLY A 263 -6.48 -5.63 -0.32
N SER A 264 -5.41 -4.97 -0.75
CA SER A 264 -4.23 -5.55 -1.42
C SER A 264 -3.01 -5.07 -0.66
N GLU A 265 -1.97 -5.89 -0.57
CA GLU A 265 -0.80 -5.66 0.29
C GLU A 265 0.44 -6.19 -0.44
N ASP A 266 1.47 -5.38 -0.66
CA ASP A 266 2.64 -5.79 -1.47
C ASP A 266 3.73 -6.55 -0.67
N TYR A 267 3.58 -6.69 0.65
CA TYR A 267 4.27 -7.72 1.44
C TYR A 267 4.04 -9.13 0.88
N ALA A 268 2.96 -9.35 0.12
CA ALA A 268 2.69 -10.60 -0.59
C ALA A 268 3.88 -11.10 -1.41
N PHE A 269 4.63 -10.20 -2.08
CA PHE A 269 5.82 -10.59 -2.82
C PHE A 269 6.95 -11.11 -1.93
N MET A 270 7.12 -10.50 -0.75
CA MET A 270 8.15 -10.92 0.19
C MET A 270 7.78 -12.27 0.83
N MET A 271 6.51 -12.45 1.19
CA MET A 271 5.94 -13.72 1.63
C MET A 271 6.19 -14.82 0.59
N ASP A 272 5.77 -14.59 -0.66
CA ASP A 272 5.93 -15.54 -1.77
C ASP A 272 7.39 -15.90 -2.03
N ARG A 273 8.31 -14.92 -1.98
CA ARG A 273 9.75 -15.19 -2.12
C ARG A 273 10.26 -16.12 -1.02
N VAL A 274 9.94 -15.83 0.24
CA VAL A 274 10.41 -16.63 1.38
C VAL A 274 9.84 -18.04 1.32
N GLN A 275 8.55 -18.18 1.03
CA GLN A 275 7.89 -19.49 0.89
C GLN A 275 8.43 -20.29 -0.30
N SER A 276 8.68 -19.63 -1.44
CA SER A 276 9.29 -20.27 -2.63
C SER A 276 10.71 -20.77 -2.38
N ASN A 277 11.43 -20.16 -1.44
CA ASN A 277 12.76 -20.60 -1.00
C ASN A 277 12.71 -21.65 0.13
N GLY A 278 11.53 -22.13 0.51
CA GLY A 278 11.32 -23.14 1.56
C GLY A 278 11.21 -22.58 2.98
N GLY A 279 11.23 -21.26 3.14
CA GLY A 279 10.94 -20.58 4.40
C GLY A 279 9.44 -20.51 4.71
N LYS A 280 9.09 -19.93 5.86
CA LYS A 280 7.69 -19.76 6.29
C LYS A 280 7.38 -18.28 6.51
N ALA A 281 6.21 -17.84 6.08
CA ALA A 281 5.83 -16.44 6.17
C ALA A 281 4.37 -16.28 6.61
N THR A 282 4.09 -15.23 7.38
CA THR A 282 2.72 -14.89 7.78
C THR A 282 2.48 -13.37 7.82
N PHE A 283 1.23 -12.97 7.65
CA PHE A 283 0.76 -11.60 7.81
C PHE A 283 -0.20 -11.51 9.00
N ILE A 284 0.26 -10.95 10.11
CA ILE A 284 -0.44 -10.89 11.38
C ILE A 284 -1.37 -9.66 11.38
N ARG A 285 -2.60 -9.81 11.88
CA ARG A 285 -3.49 -8.66 12.09
C ARG A 285 -3.65 -8.40 13.58
N MET A 286 -3.29 -7.21 14.05
CA MET A 286 -3.51 -6.79 15.43
C MET A 286 -4.80 -6.00 15.51
N LEU A 287 -5.78 -6.52 16.26
CA LEU A 287 -7.13 -5.97 16.31
C LEU A 287 -7.21 -4.93 17.42
N THR A 288 -7.43 -3.68 17.01
CA THR A 288 -7.48 -2.51 17.90
C THR A 288 -8.89 -1.92 17.89
N SER A 289 -9.36 -1.53 19.07
CA SER A 289 -10.60 -0.77 19.18
C SER A 289 -10.34 0.65 18.68
N SER A 290 -10.57 0.93 17.39
CA SER A 290 -10.51 2.29 16.89
C SER A 290 -11.91 2.92 16.94
N PRO A 291 -12.15 4.00 17.70
CA PRO A 291 -13.39 4.76 17.59
C PRO A 291 -13.50 5.51 16.24
N ALA A 292 -12.38 5.65 15.53
CA ALA A 292 -12.29 6.24 14.21
C ALA A 292 -12.01 5.13 13.18
N GLY A 293 -13.04 4.67 12.45
CA GLY A 293 -12.82 3.64 11.43
C GLY A 293 -11.80 4.06 10.36
N HIS A 294 -11.38 3.10 9.53
CA HIS A 294 -10.30 3.18 8.52
C HIS A 294 -10.33 4.33 7.48
N THR A 295 -11.23 5.31 7.60
CA THR A 295 -11.38 6.46 6.70
C THR A 295 -12.11 7.63 7.37
N ILE A 296 -11.47 8.38 8.28
CA ILE A 296 -12.01 9.71 8.66
C ILE A 296 -11.32 10.78 7.83
N ALA A 297 -11.84 10.98 6.62
CA ALA A 297 -11.46 12.09 5.75
C ALA A 297 -12.42 13.27 5.95
N SER A 298 -11.97 14.33 6.62
CA SER A 298 -12.67 15.62 6.83
C SER A 298 -14.09 15.57 7.40
N SER A 299 -14.53 16.67 8.02
CA SER A 299 -15.87 16.85 8.61
C SER A 299 -17.05 16.62 7.64
N ALA A 300 -16.82 16.62 6.31
CA ALA A 300 -17.84 16.29 5.31
C ALA A 300 -18.29 14.82 5.32
N SER A 301 -17.47 13.89 5.83
CA SER A 301 -17.78 12.46 5.89
C SER A 301 -18.60 12.05 7.13
N ARG A 302 -18.53 12.82 8.23
CA ARG A 302 -19.21 12.52 9.50
C ARG A 302 -20.74 12.47 9.41
N LYS A 303 -21.36 13.22 8.48
CA LYS A 303 -22.83 13.27 8.37
C LYS A 303 -23.49 12.00 7.82
N ARG A 304 -22.73 10.97 7.39
CA ARG A 304 -23.31 9.75 6.81
C ARG A 304 -23.30 8.51 7.70
N TYR A 305 -22.58 8.51 8.82
CA TYR A 305 -22.46 7.34 9.69
C TYR A 305 -22.71 7.69 11.16
N SER A 306 -23.89 8.23 11.49
CA SER A 306 -24.38 8.24 12.87
C SER A 306 -25.47 7.17 13.03
N ARG A 307 -25.10 6.00 13.57
CA ARG A 307 -26.07 5.11 14.22
C ARG A 307 -26.07 5.42 15.72
N PRO A 308 -27.23 5.61 16.37
CA PRO A 308 -27.27 5.96 17.79
C PRO A 308 -27.18 4.71 18.68
N GLY A 309 -26.34 4.80 19.72
CA GLY A 309 -26.52 4.05 20.97
C GLY A 309 -25.36 3.14 21.38
N CYS A 310 -24.54 3.59 22.33
CA CYS A 310 -24.57 3.13 23.73
C CYS A 310 -23.47 3.87 24.51
N ALA A 311 -23.80 4.34 25.71
CA ALA A 311 -22.94 5.16 26.54
C ALA A 311 -22.08 4.34 27.51
N SER A 312 -20.91 4.89 27.82
CA SER A 312 -20.07 4.71 29.01
C SER A 312 -19.29 3.40 29.20
N SER A 313 -17.97 3.52 29.12
CA SER A 313 -17.05 3.00 30.13
C SER A 313 -15.73 3.80 30.08
N ARG A 314 -15.09 4.00 31.23
CA ARG A 314 -13.91 4.85 31.41
C ARG A 314 -12.70 4.26 30.69
N ALA A 315 -12.04 5.07 29.85
CA ALA A 315 -10.76 4.72 29.24
C ALA A 315 -9.62 4.66 30.28
N PRO A 316 -8.68 3.71 30.20
CA PRO A 316 -7.44 3.77 30.96
C PRO A 316 -6.53 4.87 30.42
N ARG A 317 -5.80 5.55 31.33
CA ARG A 317 -4.84 6.60 30.99
C ARG A 317 -3.65 5.99 30.24
N LEU A 318 -3.43 6.40 29.00
CA LEU A 318 -2.18 6.13 28.27
C LEU A 318 -1.12 7.18 28.63
N ILE A 319 0.12 6.71 28.71
CA ILE A 319 1.31 7.49 29.07
C ILE A 319 1.63 8.42 27.89
N SER A 320 1.53 9.74 28.10
CA SER A 320 1.95 10.72 27.09
C SER A 320 3.47 10.67 26.94
N CYS A 321 3.97 10.29 25.76
CA CYS A 321 5.38 10.47 25.44
C CYS A 321 5.55 11.85 24.78
N ARG A 322 6.02 12.85 25.53
CA ARG A 322 6.45 14.13 24.95
C ARG A 322 7.68 13.86 24.08
N ALA A 323 7.55 14.06 22.77
CA ALA A 323 8.65 13.98 21.83
C ALA A 323 9.70 15.05 22.15
N ALA A 324 10.79 14.64 22.81
CA ALA A 324 12.03 15.40 22.84
C ALA A 324 12.81 15.10 21.56
N LYS A 325 13.24 16.15 20.85
CA LYS A 325 14.19 16.06 19.73
C LYS A 325 15.37 15.20 20.15
N THR A 326 15.48 14.00 19.60
CA THR A 326 16.64 13.13 19.81
C THR A 326 17.08 12.59 18.47
N GLU A 327 18.19 13.10 17.95
CA GLU A 327 18.99 12.37 16.97
C GLU A 327 19.48 11.09 17.65
N LEU A 328 18.99 9.94 17.23
CA LEU A 328 19.41 8.65 17.77
C LEU A 328 20.71 8.22 17.08
N VAL A 329 21.84 8.66 17.62
CA VAL A 329 23.15 8.08 17.29
C VAL A 329 23.39 6.90 18.23
N VAL A 330 23.26 5.67 17.72
CA VAL A 330 23.66 4.47 18.46
C VAL A 330 25.16 4.25 18.23
N SER A 331 25.99 4.65 19.18
CA SER A 331 27.42 4.33 19.20
C SER A 331 27.78 3.59 20.48
N GLY A 332 28.25 2.35 20.34
CA GLY A 332 28.88 1.55 21.40
C GLY A 332 30.16 0.88 20.88
N PRO A 333 31.10 0.47 21.75
CA PRO A 333 32.39 -0.09 21.32
C PRO A 333 32.14 -1.40 20.56
N GLY A 334 32.52 -1.44 19.27
CA GLY A 334 32.33 -2.60 18.39
C GLY A 334 31.11 -2.54 17.47
N TYR A 335 30.32 -1.46 17.51
CA TYR A 335 29.13 -1.29 16.68
C TYR A 335 29.41 -0.48 15.40
N ARG A 336 29.00 -0.98 14.23
CA ARG A 336 28.78 -0.20 13.01
C ARG A 336 27.39 -0.52 12.46
N ALA A 337 26.41 0.34 12.73
CA ALA A 337 25.22 0.40 11.89
C ALA A 337 25.61 1.06 10.56
N HIS A 338 25.45 0.35 9.45
CA HIS A 338 25.49 0.95 8.13
C HIS A 338 24.12 1.56 7.81
N LEU A 339 23.86 2.76 8.35
CA LEU A 339 22.78 3.62 7.89
C LEU A 339 23.17 4.15 6.50
N HIS A 340 22.72 3.49 5.43
CA HIS A 340 22.84 4.04 4.08
C HIS A 340 21.77 5.13 3.87
N ALA A 341 22.00 6.31 4.45
CA ALA A 341 21.30 7.53 4.05
C ALA A 341 22.08 8.17 2.89
N GLY A 342 21.55 8.07 1.66
CA GLY A 342 22.00 8.92 0.57
C GLY A 342 21.63 10.37 0.90
N ALA A 343 22.63 11.20 1.20
CA ALA A 343 22.41 12.60 1.54
C ALA A 343 21.85 13.39 0.36
N ALA A 344 20.64 13.91 0.50
CA ALA A 344 20.17 15.08 -0.26
C ALA A 344 19.79 16.15 0.76
N ARG A 345 20.75 17.02 1.08
CA ARG A 345 20.49 18.27 1.83
C ARG A 345 19.87 19.30 0.88
N ASP A 346 18.79 19.91 1.35
CA ASP A 346 18.31 21.27 1.12
C ASP A 346 18.54 21.93 -0.25
N HIS A 347 17.45 22.10 -1.01
CA HIS A 347 17.04 23.38 -1.59
C HIS A 347 15.63 23.25 -2.21
N TRP A 348 14.61 23.66 -1.47
CA TRP A 348 13.29 23.97 -2.00
C TRP A 348 13.20 25.49 -2.20
N LEU A 349 13.29 25.95 -3.44
CA LEU A 349 12.82 27.28 -3.85
C LEU A 349 12.05 27.13 -5.17
N ALA A 350 10.94 27.87 -5.24
CA ALA A 350 9.90 27.80 -6.26
C ALA A 350 10.26 28.49 -7.60
N HIS A 351 9.45 28.17 -8.62
CA HIS A 351 9.10 28.94 -9.86
C HIS A 351 9.91 28.71 -11.17
N PRO A 352 9.37 29.07 -12.38
CA PRO A 352 8.58 28.19 -13.25
C PRO A 352 9.11 28.06 -14.71
N ALA A 353 8.58 27.06 -15.44
CA ALA A 353 8.54 26.92 -16.90
C ALA A 353 9.84 26.75 -17.74
N VAL A 354 9.71 25.84 -18.73
CA VAL A 354 10.48 25.61 -19.98
C VAL A 354 11.75 24.74 -19.91
N GLY A 355 11.75 23.67 -20.74
CA GLY A 355 12.91 23.26 -21.52
C GLY A 355 13.63 21.95 -21.15
N GLU A 356 13.43 20.93 -22.00
CA GLU A 356 14.41 19.91 -22.41
C GLU A 356 14.83 18.73 -21.47
N ASN A 357 14.46 17.53 -21.94
CA ASN A 357 15.17 16.24 -21.92
C ASN A 357 16.27 15.98 -20.87
N CYS A 358 15.96 15.16 -19.86
CA CYS A 358 16.92 14.24 -19.23
C CYS A 358 16.21 13.13 -18.42
N PRO A 359 16.57 11.84 -18.55
CA PRO A 359 15.90 10.74 -17.85
C PRO A 359 16.34 10.70 -16.38
N LYS A 360 15.46 11.08 -15.45
CA LYS A 360 15.72 10.95 -14.01
C LYS A 360 15.19 9.62 -13.49
N THR A 361 16.09 8.68 -13.29
CA THR A 361 15.91 7.53 -12.40
C THR A 361 15.63 8.01 -10.98
N LEU A 362 14.44 7.75 -10.46
CA LEU A 362 14.10 7.95 -9.05
C LEU A 362 14.86 6.94 -8.19
N ALA A 363 15.90 7.40 -7.48
CA ALA A 363 16.52 6.63 -6.42
C ALA A 363 15.53 6.49 -5.25
N LYS A 364 14.96 5.29 -5.09
CA LYS A 364 14.14 4.93 -3.93
C LYS A 364 15.08 4.61 -2.76
N SER A 365 14.98 5.36 -1.67
CA SER A 365 15.65 5.02 -0.40
C SER A 365 14.78 4.03 0.38
N SER A 366 15.34 2.88 0.72
CA SER A 366 14.80 1.98 1.73
C SER A 366 15.75 1.95 2.93
N MET A 367 15.19 1.92 4.15
CA MET A 367 15.97 1.80 5.39
C MET A 367 15.91 0.35 5.87
N TYR A 368 17.07 -0.24 6.13
CA TYR A 368 17.20 -1.60 6.64
C TYR A 368 18.16 -1.65 7.83
N GLY A 369 17.90 -2.57 8.75
CA GLY A 369 18.81 -2.93 9.83
C GLY A 369 18.97 -4.44 9.93
N THR A 370 20.19 -4.89 10.24
CA THR A 370 20.51 -6.30 10.53
C THR A 370 21.09 -6.39 11.93
N LEU A 371 20.55 -7.31 12.72
CA LEU A 371 21.08 -7.69 14.03
C LEU A 371 21.52 -9.15 13.97
N GLU A 372 22.76 -9.41 14.34
CA GLU A 372 23.35 -10.74 14.46
C GLU A 372 23.72 -10.99 15.93
N THR A 373 23.53 -12.22 16.39
CA THR A 373 23.94 -12.71 17.72
C THR A 373 24.73 -14.00 17.65
#